data_AF-A0A6V7HSH8-F1
#
_entry.id   AF-A0A6V7HSH8-F1
#
_cell.length_a   1.000
_cell.length_b   1.000
_cell.length_c   1.000
_cell.angle_alpha   90.00
_cell.angle_beta   90.00
_cell.angle_gamma   90.00
#
_symmetry.space_group_name_H-M   'P 1'
#
loop_
_entity.id
_entity.type
_entity.pdbx_description
1 polymer ?
#
loop_
_entity_poly.entity_id
_entity_poly.type
_entity_poly.pdbx_seq_one_letter_code
_entity_poly.pdbx_strand_id
1 'polypeptide(L)'
;FYQVIYDSENWNRLTSYLNSDNYHKIHVLNRAQLLYDGISQPRDKDLFFSKMMDVLAYLSREIDLIPWKLAVEGLSGLIREHKNCPMYESTRRFALHLLQNVTNHVGFENREDDDDLMRSFRFELLDLACQCGHEKCRQIAHEELIRFLHGEIEAP
;
A
#
# COMPACT_ATOMS: atom_id res chain seq x y z
N PHE A 1 8.68 -16.63 14.99
CA PHE A 1 8.00 -16.15 13.77
C PHE A 1 8.42 -17.04 12.61
N TYR A 2 7.49 -17.59 11.82
CA TYR A 2 7.77 -18.52 10.73
C TYR A 2 6.94 -18.15 9.49
N GLN A 3 7.43 -18.48 8.30
CA GLN A 3 6.69 -18.33 7.03
C GLN A 3 5.90 -19.61 6.72
N VAL A 4 4.76 -19.46 6.06
CA VAL A 4 3.95 -20.60 5.61
C VAL A 4 3.99 -20.70 4.09
N ILE A 5 4.42 -21.86 3.59
CA ILE A 5 4.45 -22.15 2.15
C ILE A 5 3.24 -23.02 1.80
N TYR A 6 2.26 -22.42 1.14
CA TYR A 6 1.11 -23.12 0.59
C TYR A 6 1.41 -23.71 -0.79
N ASP A 7 0.76 -24.81 -1.14
CA ASP A 7 0.73 -25.29 -2.51
C ASP A 7 -0.06 -24.34 -3.43
N SER A 8 0.03 -24.56 -4.74
CA SER A 8 -0.61 -23.69 -5.74
C SER A 8 -2.13 -23.64 -5.62
N GLU A 9 -2.80 -24.74 -5.27
CA GLU A 9 -4.26 -24.76 -5.18
C GLU A 9 -4.73 -23.94 -3.98
N ASN A 10 -4.08 -24.12 -2.83
CA ASN A 10 -4.37 -23.33 -1.64
C ASN A 10 -4.08 -21.85 -1.84
N TRP A 11 -2.99 -21.48 -2.52
CA TRP A 11 -2.72 -20.08 -2.88
C TRP A 11 -3.85 -19.50 -3.73
N ASN A 12 -4.31 -20.21 -4.77
CA ASN A 12 -5.38 -19.74 -5.64
C ASN A 12 -6.70 -19.56 -4.87
N ARG A 13 -7.01 -20.47 -3.93
CA ARG A 13 -8.21 -20.36 -3.07
C ARG A 13 -8.11 -19.15 -2.13
N LEU A 14 -6.95 -18.95 -1.52
CA LEU A 14 -6.70 -17.82 -0.61
C LEU A 14 -6.77 -16.49 -1.35
N THR A 15 -6.11 -16.36 -2.50
CA THR A 15 -6.14 -15.12 -3.30
C THR A 15 -7.55 -14.83 -3.82
N SER A 16 -8.29 -15.85 -4.27
CA SER A 16 -9.70 -15.69 -4.68
C SER A 16 -10.57 -15.21 -3.53
N TYR A 17 -10.34 -15.71 -2.30
CA TYR A 17 -11.09 -15.28 -1.12
C TYR A 17 -10.73 -13.85 -0.70
N LEU A 18 -9.44 -13.51 -0.71
CA LEU A 18 -8.95 -12.15 -0.45
C LEU A 18 -9.55 -11.14 -1.44
N ASN A 19 -9.67 -11.51 -2.71
CA ASN A 19 -10.28 -10.63 -3.73
C ASN A 19 -11.82 -10.62 -3.71
N SER A 20 -12.47 -11.24 -2.72
CA SER A 20 -13.93 -11.22 -2.55
C SER A 20 -14.39 -10.15 -1.56
N ASP A 21 -15.71 -9.88 -1.51
CA ASP A 21 -16.31 -9.01 -0.48
C ASP A 21 -16.20 -9.58 0.94
N ASN A 22 -15.85 -10.86 1.08
CA ASN A 22 -15.74 -11.56 2.35
C ASN A 22 -14.33 -11.57 2.94
N TYR A 23 -13.36 -10.86 2.34
CA TYR A 23 -11.95 -10.91 2.76
C TYR A 23 -11.76 -10.64 4.26
N HIS A 24 -12.59 -9.76 4.84
CA HIS A 24 -12.57 -9.37 6.25
C HIS A 24 -12.85 -10.54 7.22
N LYS A 25 -13.41 -11.66 6.73
CA LYS A 25 -13.55 -12.90 7.51
C LYS A 25 -12.22 -13.58 7.79
N ILE A 26 -11.19 -13.31 6.99
CA ILE A 26 -9.80 -13.63 7.36
C ILE A 26 -9.34 -12.54 8.32
N HIS A 27 -8.93 -12.93 9.53
CA HIS A 27 -8.47 -11.99 10.54
C HIS A 27 -7.32 -11.10 10.02
N VAL A 28 -7.30 -9.82 10.42
CA VAL A 28 -6.35 -8.81 9.92
C VAL A 28 -4.88 -9.27 9.99
N LEU A 29 -4.49 -9.91 11.10
CA LEU A 29 -3.14 -10.45 11.26
C LEU A 29 -2.81 -11.57 10.26
N ASN A 30 -3.80 -12.39 9.90
CA ASN A 30 -3.61 -13.45 8.91
C ASN A 30 -3.52 -12.86 7.49
N ARG A 31 -4.25 -11.77 7.20
CA ARG A 31 -4.13 -11.07 5.90
C ARG A 31 -2.76 -10.41 5.76
N ALA A 32 -2.26 -9.80 6.84
CA ALA A 32 -0.88 -9.28 6.89
C ALA A 32 0.15 -10.41 6.71
N GLN A 33 -0.05 -11.57 7.34
CA GLN A 33 0.82 -12.74 7.16
C GLN A 33 0.80 -13.25 5.71
N LEU A 34 -0.38 -13.34 5.08
CA LEU A 34 -0.50 -13.76 3.68
C LEU A 34 0.18 -12.80 2.71
N LEU A 35 0.10 -11.49 2.96
CA LEU A 35 0.88 -10.48 2.23
C LEU A 35 2.36 -10.72 2.42
N TYR A 36 2.83 -10.85 3.68
CA TYR A 36 4.23 -11.08 3.99
C TYR A 36 4.79 -12.35 3.33
N ASP A 37 4.11 -13.48 3.50
CA ASP A 37 4.50 -14.76 2.91
C ASP A 37 4.45 -14.73 1.37
N GLY A 38 3.53 -13.94 0.81
CA GLY A 38 3.37 -13.76 -0.62
C GLY A 38 4.39 -12.80 -1.26
N ILE A 39 5.00 -11.89 -0.50
CA ILE A 39 6.08 -10.99 -0.99
C ILE A 39 7.47 -11.52 -0.68
N SER A 40 7.62 -12.39 0.32
CA SER A 40 8.92 -12.85 0.80
C SER A 40 9.53 -14.01 0.02
N GLN A 41 8.80 -14.65 -0.89
CA GLN A 41 9.36 -15.77 -1.65
C GLN A 41 10.24 -15.28 -2.81
N PRO A 42 11.21 -16.09 -3.26
CA PRO A 42 12.16 -15.71 -4.29
C PRO A 42 11.48 -15.34 -5.62
N ARG A 43 11.93 -14.23 -6.22
CA ARG A 43 11.40 -13.67 -7.46
C ARG A 43 11.69 -14.50 -8.73
N ASP A 44 12.57 -15.50 -8.65
CA ASP A 44 13.08 -16.27 -9.80
C ASP A 44 12.12 -17.34 -10.37
N LYS A 45 10.82 -17.29 -10.03
CA LYS A 45 9.83 -18.24 -10.54
C LYS A 45 8.65 -17.48 -11.16
N ASP A 46 8.44 -17.61 -12.47
CA ASP A 46 7.34 -16.95 -13.19
C ASP A 46 5.95 -17.26 -12.61
N LEU A 47 5.75 -18.48 -12.10
CA LEU A 47 4.52 -18.91 -11.42
C LEU A 47 4.26 -18.13 -10.11
N PHE A 48 5.28 -17.48 -9.55
CA PHE A 48 5.20 -16.74 -8.30
C PHE A 48 4.84 -15.27 -8.54
N PHE A 49 5.29 -14.68 -9.65
CA PHE A 49 4.96 -13.30 -9.98
C PHE A 49 3.45 -13.11 -10.15
N SER A 50 2.76 -14.02 -10.87
CA SER A 50 1.30 -13.94 -11.04
C SER A 50 0.56 -14.05 -9.70
N LYS A 51 0.95 -15.00 -8.84
CA LYS A 51 0.35 -15.18 -7.51
C LYS A 51 0.57 -13.97 -6.60
N MET A 52 1.77 -13.40 -6.61
CA MET A 52 2.08 -12.19 -5.87
C MET A 52 1.19 -11.03 -6.35
N MET A 53 1.00 -10.88 -7.67
CA MET A 53 0.10 -9.87 -8.23
C MET A 53 -1.35 -10.08 -7.80
N ASP A 54 -1.82 -11.33 -7.71
CA ASP A 54 -3.17 -11.64 -7.20
C ASP A 54 -3.34 -11.28 -5.72
N VAL A 55 -2.31 -11.49 -4.90
CA VAL A 55 -2.29 -11.08 -3.48
C VAL A 55 -2.24 -9.55 -3.37
N LEU A 56 -1.47 -8.87 -4.21
CA LEU A 56 -1.40 -7.41 -4.22
C LEU A 56 -2.70 -6.77 -4.71
N ALA A 57 -3.38 -7.38 -5.68
CA ALA A 57 -4.65 -6.87 -6.22
C ALA A 57 -5.72 -6.69 -5.12
N TYR A 58 -5.71 -7.58 -4.12
CA TYR A 58 -6.57 -7.50 -2.96
C TYR A 58 -6.43 -6.18 -2.18
N LEU A 59 -5.23 -5.58 -2.14
CA LEU A 59 -4.98 -4.34 -1.39
C LEU A 59 -5.90 -3.19 -1.83
N SER A 60 -6.37 -3.17 -3.08
CA SER A 60 -7.36 -2.18 -3.56
C SER A 60 -8.64 -2.12 -2.70
N ARG A 61 -8.90 -3.14 -1.88
CA ARG A 61 -10.09 -3.28 -1.02
C ARG A 61 -9.78 -3.20 0.47
N GLU A 62 -8.51 -3.37 0.84
CA GLU A 62 -8.05 -3.36 2.23
C GLU A 62 -8.01 -1.94 2.77
N ILE A 63 -8.37 -1.78 4.04
CA ILE A 63 -8.30 -0.49 4.76
C ILE A 63 -7.64 -0.61 6.13
N ASP A 64 -7.42 -1.83 6.63
CA ASP A 64 -6.77 -2.04 7.91
C ASP A 64 -5.29 -1.64 7.84
N LEU A 65 -4.82 -1.01 8.91
CA LEU A 65 -3.49 -0.41 8.99
C LEU A 65 -2.37 -1.46 8.96
N ILE A 66 -2.56 -2.62 9.61
CA ILE A 66 -1.50 -3.63 9.76
C ILE A 66 -1.07 -4.24 8.40
N PRO A 67 -2.00 -4.71 7.53
CA PRO A 67 -1.64 -5.19 6.20
C PRO A 67 -1.02 -4.10 5.33
N TRP A 68 -1.53 -2.87 5.43
CA TRP A 68 -1.02 -1.75 4.65
C TRP A 68 0.37 -1.27 5.07
N LYS A 69 0.73 -1.37 6.36
CA LYS A 69 2.07 -1.01 6.81
C LYS A 69 3.15 -1.81 6.08
N LEU A 70 2.92 -3.12 5.90
CA LEU A 70 3.80 -3.99 5.11
C LEU A 70 3.76 -3.64 3.61
N ALA A 71 2.57 -3.37 3.08
CA ALA A 71 2.41 -3.05 1.67
C ALA A 71 3.08 -1.72 1.27
N VAL A 72 2.99 -0.68 2.11
CA VAL A 72 3.63 0.62 1.86
C VAL A 72 5.14 0.48 1.78
N GLU A 73 5.76 -0.30 2.67
CA GLU A 73 7.20 -0.56 2.64
C GLU A 73 7.60 -1.26 1.33
N GLY A 74 6.89 -2.33 0.97
CA GLY A 74 7.16 -3.10 -0.25
C GLY A 74 6.96 -2.28 -1.54
N LEU A 75 5.86 -1.54 -1.63
CA LEU A 75 5.54 -0.70 -2.79
C LEU A 75 6.53 0.47 -2.92
N SER A 76 6.91 1.11 -1.80
CA SER A 76 7.93 2.16 -1.80
C SER A 76 9.29 1.64 -2.29
N GLY A 77 9.66 0.42 -1.87
CA GLY A 77 10.83 -0.27 -2.38
C GLY A 77 10.77 -0.49 -3.89
N LEU A 78 9.65 -1.03 -4.39
CA LEU A 78 9.44 -1.31 -5.81
C LEU A 78 9.46 -0.04 -6.67
N ILE A 79 8.81 1.04 -6.23
CA ILE A 79 8.81 2.34 -6.90
C ILE A 79 10.24 2.90 -6.99
N ARG A 80 11.04 2.77 -5.93
CA ARG A 80 12.44 3.20 -5.90
C ARG A 80 13.31 2.35 -6.84
N GLU A 81 13.16 1.03 -6.84
CA GLU A 81 13.89 0.11 -7.72
C GLU A 81 13.58 0.40 -9.20
N HIS A 82 12.31 0.65 -9.54
CA HIS A 82 11.89 0.87 -10.92
C HIS A 82 12.07 2.30 -11.42
N LYS A 83 12.56 3.25 -10.60
CA LYS A 83 12.61 4.69 -10.94
C LYS A 83 13.25 5.01 -12.29
N ASN A 84 14.26 4.23 -12.70
CA ASN A 84 14.99 4.42 -13.96
C ASN A 84 14.72 3.28 -14.98
N CYS A 85 13.66 2.49 -14.76
CA CYS A 85 13.30 1.38 -15.62
C CYS A 85 12.11 1.74 -16.52
N PRO A 86 11.97 1.14 -17.73
CA PRO A 86 10.80 1.35 -18.59
C PRO A 86 9.46 1.02 -17.92
N MET A 87 9.46 0.14 -16.91
CA MET A 87 8.28 -0.26 -16.15
C MET A 87 7.84 0.75 -15.08
N TYR A 88 8.58 1.85 -14.85
CA TYR A 88 8.27 2.83 -13.80
C TYR A 88 6.81 3.31 -13.86
N GLU A 89 6.38 3.76 -15.04
CA GLU A 89 5.03 4.30 -15.25
C GLU A 89 3.92 3.27 -14.96
N SER A 90 4.12 2.02 -15.35
CA SER A 90 3.16 0.94 -15.08
C SER A 90 3.13 0.57 -13.61
N THR A 91 4.30 0.50 -12.97
CA THR A 91 4.44 0.24 -11.53
C THR A 91 3.75 1.32 -10.72
N ARG A 92 3.98 2.59 -11.08
CA ARG A 92 3.39 3.75 -10.44
C ARG A 92 1.87 3.77 -10.55
N ARG A 93 1.33 3.52 -11.74
CA ARG A 93 -0.13 3.44 -11.96
C ARG A 93 -0.77 2.29 -11.18
N PHE A 94 -0.10 1.13 -11.14
CA PHE A 94 -0.57 -0.01 -10.35
C PHE A 94 -0.59 0.32 -8.85
N ALA A 95 0.49 0.86 -8.30
CA ALA A 95 0.54 1.29 -6.90
C ALA A 95 -0.54 2.33 -6.58
N LEU A 96 -0.71 3.33 -7.45
CA LEU A 96 -1.75 4.36 -7.28
C LEU A 96 -3.16 3.75 -7.21
N HIS A 97 -3.46 2.75 -8.05
CA HIS A 97 -4.74 2.06 -8.04
C HIS A 97 -4.99 1.36 -6.69
N LEU A 98 -3.97 0.68 -6.14
CA LEU A 98 -4.10 0.03 -4.83
C LEU A 98 -4.32 1.04 -3.69
N LEU A 99 -3.58 2.16 -3.72
CA LEU A 99 -3.57 3.16 -2.65
C LEU A 99 -4.87 3.95 -2.52
N GLN A 100 -5.69 3.99 -3.57
CA GLN A 100 -6.82 4.93 -3.65
C GLN A 100 -7.83 4.76 -2.50
N ASN A 101 -8.17 3.52 -2.17
CA ASN A 101 -9.19 3.24 -1.18
C ASN A 101 -8.71 3.54 0.25
N VAL A 102 -7.52 3.07 0.61
CA VAL A 102 -6.91 3.32 1.92
C VAL A 102 -6.59 4.79 2.14
N THR A 103 -6.14 5.51 1.10
CA THR A 103 -5.84 6.94 1.19
C THR A 103 -7.11 7.74 1.53
N ASN A 104 -8.22 7.41 0.89
CA ASN A 104 -9.52 8.03 1.19
C ASN A 104 -10.02 7.68 2.59
N HIS A 105 -9.78 6.45 3.07
CA HIS A 105 -10.19 6.01 4.40
C HIS A 105 -9.41 6.72 5.52
N VAL A 106 -8.08 6.75 5.40
CA VAL A 106 -7.17 7.37 6.38
C VAL A 106 -7.32 8.90 6.39
N GLY A 107 -7.58 9.49 5.21
CA GLY A 107 -7.68 10.94 5.04
C GLY A 107 -6.31 11.62 4.91
N PHE A 108 -6.35 12.94 4.74
CA PHE A 108 -5.20 13.76 4.37
C PHE A 108 -4.66 14.63 5.51
N GLU A 109 -5.39 14.69 6.62
CA GLU A 109 -5.10 15.54 7.77
C GLU A 109 -5.09 14.71 9.04
N ASN A 110 -4.29 15.14 10.01
CA ASN A 110 -4.29 14.56 11.35
C ASN A 110 -5.54 14.97 12.11
N ARG A 111 -6.11 14.03 12.85
CA ARG A 111 -7.27 14.21 13.72
C ARG A 111 -6.82 14.24 15.18
N GLU A 112 -7.61 14.89 16.03
CA GLU A 112 -7.31 15.00 17.46
C GLU A 112 -7.27 13.62 18.15
N ASP A 113 -8.10 12.68 17.69
CA ASP A 113 -8.22 11.32 18.21
C ASP A 113 -7.25 10.31 17.59
N ASP A 114 -6.43 10.72 16.62
CA ASP A 114 -5.42 9.83 16.04
C ASP A 114 -4.35 9.48 17.07
N ASP A 115 -4.05 8.19 17.20
CA ASP A 115 -2.86 7.73 17.90
C ASP A 115 -1.58 7.96 17.05
N ASP A 116 -0.42 7.82 17.69
CA ASP A 116 0.87 8.05 17.02
C ASP A 116 1.11 7.07 15.85
N LEU A 117 0.53 5.87 15.93
CA LEU A 117 0.65 4.87 14.87
C LEU A 117 -0.12 5.30 13.62
N MET A 118 -1.35 5.79 13.78
CA MET A 118 -2.18 6.32 12.69
C MET A 118 -1.54 7.54 12.04
N ARG A 119 -1.01 8.48 12.84
CA ARG A 119 -0.30 9.66 12.31
C ARG A 119 0.93 9.28 11.50
N SER A 120 1.77 8.39 12.03
CA SER A 120 2.95 7.88 11.33
C SER A 120 2.58 7.14 10.04
N PHE A 121 1.56 6.27 10.10
CA PHE A 121 1.09 5.54 8.94
C PHE A 121 0.52 6.46 7.86
N ARG A 122 -0.29 7.45 8.24
CA ARG A 122 -0.84 8.44 7.31
C ARG A 122 0.27 9.18 6.56
N PHE A 123 1.31 9.60 7.28
CA PHE A 123 2.45 10.27 6.67
C PHE A 123 3.11 9.40 5.58
N GLU A 124 3.46 8.15 5.91
CA GLU A 124 4.11 7.24 4.96
C GLU A 124 3.20 6.89 3.77
N LEU A 125 1.91 6.67 4.04
CA LEU A 125 0.93 6.36 3.01
C LEU A 125 0.77 7.51 2.03
N LEU A 126 0.63 8.74 2.54
CA LEU A 126 0.46 9.94 1.72
C LEU A 126 1.73 10.27 0.93
N ASP A 127 2.92 10.10 1.52
CA ASP A 127 4.19 10.26 0.80
C ASP A 127 4.22 9.36 -0.45
N LEU A 128 3.94 8.06 -0.28
CA LEU A 128 3.88 7.12 -1.39
C LEU A 128 2.77 7.48 -2.40
N ALA A 129 1.58 7.86 -1.94
CA ALA A 129 0.47 8.23 -2.81
C ALA A 129 0.78 9.48 -3.66
N CYS A 130 1.36 10.51 -3.05
CA CYS A 130 1.82 11.73 -3.72
C CYS A 130 2.90 11.42 -4.78
N GLN A 131 3.91 10.61 -4.42
CA GLN A 131 4.93 10.13 -5.37
C GLN A 131 4.29 9.39 -6.54
N CYS A 132 3.25 8.57 -6.26
CA CYS A 132 2.56 7.80 -7.27
C CYS A 132 1.60 8.59 -8.18
N GLY A 133 1.31 9.85 -7.86
CA GLY A 133 0.44 10.68 -8.71
C GLY A 133 -0.96 10.94 -8.16
N HIS A 134 -1.22 10.67 -6.89
CA HIS A 134 -2.53 10.91 -6.30
C HIS A 134 -2.89 12.40 -6.33
N GLU A 135 -3.92 12.75 -7.10
CA GLU A 135 -4.29 14.15 -7.41
C GLU A 135 -4.52 14.98 -6.14
N LYS A 136 -5.41 14.51 -5.26
CA LYS A 136 -5.74 15.22 -4.01
C LYS A 136 -4.53 15.39 -3.08
N CYS A 137 -3.64 14.40 -3.02
CA CYS A 137 -2.43 14.48 -2.21
C CYS A 137 -1.51 15.57 -2.75
N ARG A 138 -1.29 15.59 -4.06
CA ARG A 138 -0.45 16.60 -4.73
C ARG A 138 -1.04 18.00 -4.64
N GLN A 139 -2.36 18.12 -4.71
CA GLN A 139 -3.04 19.39 -4.54
C GLN A 139 -2.81 19.95 -3.13
N ILE A 140 -3.02 19.14 -2.09
CA ILE A 140 -2.80 19.55 -0.70
C ILE A 140 -1.32 19.91 -0.48
N ALA A 141 -0.39 19.09 -0.95
CA ALA A 141 1.04 19.39 -0.84
C ALA A 141 1.43 20.70 -1.54
N HIS A 142 0.80 21.00 -2.68
CA HIS A 142 1.00 22.28 -3.38
C HIS A 142 0.43 23.45 -2.57
N GLU A 143 -0.79 23.34 -2.06
CA GLU A 143 -1.44 24.39 -1.25
C GLU A 143 -0.63 24.68 0.02
N GLU A 144 -0.22 23.66 0.75
CA GLU A 144 0.63 23.79 1.95
C GLU A 144 1.98 24.46 1.63
N LEU A 145 2.62 24.09 0.51
CA LEU A 145 3.85 24.75 0.08
C LEU A 145 3.64 26.25 -0.19
N ILE A 146 2.54 26.63 -0.84
CA ILE A 146 2.22 28.04 -1.09
C ILE A 146 2.01 28.80 0.22
N ARG A 147 1.26 28.22 1.17
CA ARG A 147 1.03 28.81 2.50
C ARG A 147 2.35 29.01 3.25
N PHE A 148 3.24 28.03 3.20
CA PHE A 148 4.58 28.13 3.79
C PHE A 148 5.41 29.26 3.15
N LEU A 149 5.41 29.35 1.82
CA LEU A 149 6.15 30.40 1.10
C LEU A 149 5.60 31.81 1.38
N HIS A 150 4.32 31.94 1.72
CA HIS A 150 3.71 33.19 2.16
C HIS A 150 3.88 33.48 3.67
N GLY A 151 4.47 32.56 4.43
CA GLY A 151 4.66 32.71 5.88
C GLY A 151 3.38 32.51 6.70
N GLU A 152 2.37 31.85 6.14
CA GLU A 152 1.11 31.54 6.85
C GLU A 152 1.27 30.34 7.80
N ILE A 153 2.26 29.48 7.55
CA ILE A 153 2.59 28.29 8.33
C ILE A 153 4.11 28.15 8.46
N GLU A 154 4.56 27.51 9.54
CA GLU A 154 5.96 27.16 9.75
C GLU A 154 6.28 25.77 9.17
N ALA A 155 7.56 25.52 8.90
CA ALA A 155 7.99 24.18 8.53
C ALA A 155 7.76 23.22 9.71
N PRO A 156 7.30 21.99 9.46
CA PRO A 156 7.14 20.99 10.50
C PRO A 156 8.47 20.61 11.18
#